data_AF-A0A5J4W0Q4-F1
#
_entry.id   AF-A0A5J4W0Q4-F1
#
_cell.length_a   1.000
_cell.length_b   1.000
_cell.length_c   1.000
_cell.angle_alpha   90.00
_cell.angle_beta   90.00
_cell.angle_gamma   90.00
#
_symmetry.space_group_name_H-M   'P 1'
#
loop_
_entity.id
_entity.type
_entity.pdbx_description
1 polymer ?
#
loop_
_entity_poly.entity_id
_entity_poly.type
_entity_poly.pdbx_seq_one_letter_code
_entity_poly.pdbx_strand_id
1 'polypeptide(L)'
;MIFLLLISCFIIRGSFNVSAATASMENQIYDGISNRQINVLYPNEIYAINNCTFSNCFATGNGGALNIKVFNGASINIANCTFTNCISTANGGAIWLDIYAGSTSTFEGLIKFKNCTGNVGGALHIKIGGINSKLYINEMQFQDCYSTSTGGGLYLLNQISAHAYIEQLSFSNCSSLSSGGGTQIISESKGFIQINQMTVEDCQCINGNGG
;
A
#
# COMPACT_ATOMS: atom_id res chain seq x y z
N MET A 1 -34.33 -11.40 18.59
CA MET A 1 -33.96 -11.62 17.17
C MET A 1 -33.14 -10.40 16.78
N ILE A 2 -31.81 -10.39 16.69
CA ILE A 2 -30.76 -11.39 16.58
C ILE A 2 -29.60 -10.90 17.48
N PHE A 3 -29.04 -11.79 18.30
CA PHE A 3 -27.79 -11.54 19.03
C PHE A 3 -26.64 -11.75 18.04
N LEU A 4 -25.81 -10.72 17.84
CA LEU A 4 -24.54 -10.82 17.12
C LEU A 4 -23.57 -11.64 18.00
N LEU A 5 -23.32 -12.89 17.60
CA LEU A 5 -22.33 -13.74 18.23
C LEU A 5 -20.94 -13.28 17.75
N LEU A 6 -20.22 -12.55 18.60
CA LEU A 6 -18.77 -12.37 18.46
C LEU A 6 -18.12 -13.73 18.70
N ILE A 7 -17.71 -14.40 17.63
CA ILE A 7 -16.82 -15.56 17.72
C ILE A 7 -15.42 -15.02 18.01
N SER A 8 -15.12 -14.81 19.30
CA SER A 8 -13.75 -14.80 19.79
C SER A 8 -13.28 -16.25 19.84
N CYS A 9 -12.33 -16.59 18.97
CA CYS A 9 -11.76 -17.93 18.90
C CYS A 9 -10.94 -18.22 20.18
N PHE A 10 -11.56 -18.88 21.16
CA PHE A 10 -10.87 -19.60 22.23
C PHE A 10 -10.41 -20.95 21.67
N ILE A 11 -9.11 -21.15 21.50
CA ILE A 11 -8.54 -22.48 21.25
C ILE A 11 -8.06 -23.05 22.60
N ILE A 12 -8.83 -24.00 23.12
CA ILE A 12 -8.48 -24.89 24.24
C ILE A 12 -7.55 -25.99 23.70
N ARG A 13 -6.59 -26.39 24.54
CA ARG A 13 -5.55 -27.40 24.27
C ARG A 13 -6.13 -28.74 23.78
N GLY A 14 -5.71 -29.15 22.60
CA GLY A 14 -5.84 -30.49 22.02
C GLY A 14 -5.08 -30.45 20.70
N SER A 15 -4.18 -31.39 20.46
CA SER A 15 -3.28 -31.39 19.30
C SER A 15 -4.04 -31.32 17.96
N PHE A 16 -3.87 -30.21 17.24
CA PHE A 16 -4.21 -30.08 15.82
C PHE A 16 -3.01 -29.48 15.10
N ASN A 17 -2.50 -30.17 14.08
CA ASN A 17 -1.69 -29.54 13.05
C ASN A 17 -2.66 -28.63 12.27
N VAL A 18 -2.49 -27.32 12.35
CA VAL A 18 -3.28 -26.36 11.56
C VAL A 18 -2.28 -25.42 10.90
N SER A 19 -2.29 -25.41 9.57
CA SER A 19 -1.70 -24.39 8.68
C SER A 19 -1.53 -23.05 9.40
N ALA A 20 -0.35 -22.42 9.29
CA ALA A 20 -0.09 -21.07 9.78
C ALA A 20 -1.34 -20.21 9.60
N ALA A 21 -2.01 -19.85 10.70
CA ALA A 21 -3.23 -19.08 10.65
C ALA A 21 -2.88 -17.74 10.00
N THR A 22 -3.34 -17.54 8.77
CA THR A 22 -3.15 -16.29 8.03
C THR A 22 -3.92 -15.23 8.80
N ALA A 23 -3.23 -14.29 9.43
CA ALA A 23 -3.91 -13.14 9.99
C ALA A 23 -4.46 -12.31 8.82
N SER A 24 -5.77 -12.08 8.78
CA SER A 24 -6.41 -11.41 7.65
C SER A 24 -7.42 -10.34 8.04
N MET A 25 -7.62 -9.40 7.13
CA MET A 25 -8.71 -8.42 7.12
C MET A 25 -9.56 -8.72 5.88
N GLU A 26 -10.85 -9.03 6.06
CA GLU A 26 -11.69 -9.47 4.95
C GLU A 26 -13.08 -8.84 4.97
N ASN A 27 -13.51 -8.29 3.84
CA ASN A 27 -14.88 -7.80 3.64
C ASN A 27 -15.33 -6.75 4.67
N GLN A 28 -14.42 -5.87 5.08
CA GLN A 28 -14.67 -4.86 6.12
C GLN A 28 -14.66 -3.44 5.55
N ILE A 29 -15.43 -2.56 6.19
CA ILE A 29 -15.39 -1.11 5.99
C ILE A 29 -14.78 -0.47 7.23
N TYR A 30 -13.80 0.38 7.02
CA TYR A 30 -13.10 1.14 8.05
C TYR A 30 -13.27 2.62 7.76
N ASP A 31 -14.11 3.31 8.53
CA ASP A 31 -14.43 4.72 8.34
C ASP A 31 -13.97 5.56 9.53
N GLY A 32 -13.16 6.60 9.28
CA GLY A 32 -12.68 7.51 10.31
C GLY A 32 -11.71 6.90 11.31
N ILE A 33 -11.16 5.71 11.04
CA ILE A 33 -10.21 5.07 11.95
C ILE A 33 -8.79 5.63 11.75
N SER A 34 -8.03 5.74 12.84
CA SER A 34 -6.60 6.03 12.77
C SER A 34 -5.83 4.87 12.15
N ASN A 35 -4.60 5.16 11.71
CA ASN A 35 -3.76 4.18 11.03
C ASN A 35 -3.57 2.86 11.79
N ARG A 36 -3.80 1.76 11.07
CA ARG A 36 -3.53 0.41 11.57
C ARG A 36 -2.08 0.03 11.26
N GLN A 37 -1.31 -0.26 12.29
CA GLN A 37 0.04 -0.80 12.15
C GLN A 37 0.00 -2.30 11.88
N ILE A 38 0.63 -2.74 10.80
CA ILE A 38 0.75 -4.14 10.40
C ILE A 38 2.22 -4.47 10.24
N ASN A 39 2.74 -5.31 11.12
CA ASN A 39 4.12 -5.76 11.10
C ASN A 39 4.14 -7.26 10.80
N VAL A 40 4.51 -7.63 9.58
CA VAL A 40 4.67 -9.02 9.15
C VAL A 40 6.18 -9.30 9.14
N LEU A 41 6.69 -9.91 10.20
CA LEU A 41 8.12 -9.90 10.54
C LEU A 41 8.73 -11.28 10.68
N TYR A 42 7.92 -12.33 10.72
CA TYR A 42 8.40 -13.69 10.90
C TYR A 42 8.61 -14.38 9.55
N PRO A 43 9.65 -15.22 9.41
CA PRO A 43 9.88 -15.96 8.18
C PRO A 43 8.67 -16.80 7.77
N ASN A 44 8.28 -16.67 6.50
CA ASN A 44 7.11 -17.34 5.92
C ASN A 44 5.77 -16.95 6.55
N GLU A 45 5.72 -15.90 7.36
CA GLU A 45 4.46 -15.32 7.82
C GLU A 45 3.71 -14.70 6.64
N ILE A 46 2.40 -14.90 6.59
CA ILE A 46 1.54 -14.37 5.53
C ILE A 46 0.40 -13.58 6.18
N TYR A 47 0.23 -12.34 5.73
CA TYR A 47 -0.91 -11.50 6.07
C TYR A 47 -1.75 -11.21 4.83
N ALA A 48 -3.07 -11.13 4.96
CA ALA A 48 -3.96 -10.83 3.84
C ALA A 48 -4.93 -9.68 4.15
N ILE A 49 -5.18 -8.80 3.18
CA ILE A 49 -6.18 -7.74 3.26
C ILE A 49 -7.03 -7.81 1.99
N ASN A 50 -8.25 -8.33 2.10
CA ASN A 50 -9.07 -8.65 0.94
C ASN A 50 -10.42 -7.95 1.00
N ASN A 51 -10.78 -7.31 -0.11
CA ASN A 51 -12.10 -6.71 -0.30
C ASN A 51 -12.49 -5.73 0.82
N CYS A 52 -11.53 -4.92 1.26
CA CYS A 52 -11.73 -3.93 2.32
C CYS A 52 -11.89 -2.52 1.73
N THR A 53 -12.69 -1.71 2.41
CA THR A 53 -12.82 -0.27 2.13
C THR A 53 -12.29 0.53 3.31
N PHE A 54 -11.43 1.50 3.05
CA PHE A 54 -10.92 2.45 4.03
C PHE A 54 -11.38 3.85 3.61
N SER A 55 -12.05 4.56 4.50
CA SER A 55 -12.63 5.87 4.22
C SER A 55 -12.33 6.85 5.34
N ASN A 56 -12.00 8.09 4.98
CA ASN A 56 -11.77 9.18 5.92
C ASN A 56 -10.74 8.86 7.02
N CYS A 57 -9.80 7.94 6.75
CA CYS A 57 -8.78 7.56 7.72
C CYS A 57 -7.72 8.65 7.81
N PHE A 58 -7.27 8.97 9.01
CA PHE A 58 -6.30 10.04 9.25
C PHE A 58 -5.18 9.57 10.18
N ALA A 59 -3.94 9.96 9.86
CA ALA A 59 -2.83 9.85 10.80
C ALA A 59 -1.85 11.02 10.69
N THR A 60 -1.22 11.35 11.82
CA THR A 60 -0.08 12.28 11.86
C THR A 60 1.25 11.61 11.49
N GLY A 61 1.28 10.27 11.50
CA GLY A 61 2.41 9.45 11.05
C GLY A 61 2.17 8.87 9.66
N ASN A 62 3.02 7.94 9.25
CA ASN A 62 2.91 7.29 7.93
C ASN A 62 1.64 6.46 7.79
N GLY A 63 1.04 6.48 6.59
CA GLY A 63 -0.12 5.69 6.20
C GLY A 63 -1.38 6.11 6.94
N GLY A 64 -2.25 6.93 6.37
CA GLY A 64 -3.47 7.38 7.05
C GLY A 64 -4.41 6.23 7.42
N ALA A 65 -4.47 5.19 6.59
CA ALA A 65 -5.21 3.95 6.87
C ALA A 65 -4.29 2.81 7.33
N LEU A 66 -3.21 2.54 6.61
CA LEU A 66 -2.35 1.38 6.83
C LEU A 66 -0.87 1.76 6.88
N ASN A 67 -0.18 1.34 7.93
CA ASN A 67 1.27 1.46 8.07
C ASN A 67 1.86 0.05 8.15
N ILE A 68 2.49 -0.39 7.06
CA ILE A 68 2.82 -1.79 6.82
C ILE A 68 4.34 -1.97 6.71
N LYS A 69 4.85 -2.96 7.44
CA LYS A 69 6.22 -3.46 7.33
C LYS A 69 6.22 -4.94 7.04
N VAL A 70 6.96 -5.36 6.01
CA VAL A 70 7.10 -6.76 5.60
C VAL A 70 8.58 -7.12 5.53
N PHE A 71 9.04 -7.93 6.48
CA PHE A 71 10.47 -8.20 6.72
C PHE A 71 10.75 -9.70 6.88
N ASN A 72 12.02 -10.08 6.70
CA ASN A 72 12.57 -11.40 7.00
C ASN A 72 11.92 -12.56 6.23
N GLY A 73 11.61 -12.37 4.94
CA GLY A 73 10.98 -13.40 4.12
C GLY A 73 9.49 -13.59 4.40
N ALA A 74 8.85 -12.63 5.08
CA ALA A 74 7.40 -12.57 5.23
C ALA A 74 6.72 -12.14 3.92
N SER A 75 5.40 -12.31 3.88
CA SER A 75 4.56 -11.91 2.74
C SER A 75 3.29 -11.19 3.16
N ILE A 76 2.86 -10.23 2.35
CA ILE A 76 1.50 -9.65 2.44
C ILE A 76 0.81 -9.68 1.08
N ASN A 77 -0.47 -10.03 1.06
CA ASN A 77 -1.35 -9.92 -0.09
C ASN A 77 -2.45 -8.90 0.21
N ILE A 78 -2.62 -7.90 -0.67
CA ILE A 78 -3.69 -6.90 -0.59
C ILE A 78 -4.50 -6.98 -1.87
N ALA A 79 -5.77 -7.39 -1.78
CA ALA A 79 -6.59 -7.64 -2.96
C ALA A 79 -7.90 -6.85 -2.93
N ASN A 80 -8.27 -6.28 -4.08
CA ASN A 80 -9.58 -5.65 -4.32
C ASN A 80 -9.99 -4.61 -3.26
N CYS A 81 -9.04 -3.79 -2.78
CA CYS A 81 -9.28 -2.81 -1.73
C CYS A 81 -9.49 -1.40 -2.30
N THR A 82 -10.31 -0.60 -1.59
CA THR A 82 -10.56 0.80 -1.93
C THR A 82 -10.19 1.71 -0.77
N PHE A 83 -9.51 2.82 -1.07
CA PHE A 83 -9.09 3.85 -0.13
C PHE A 83 -9.64 5.19 -0.61
N THR A 84 -10.39 5.88 0.25
CA THR A 84 -11.04 7.15 -0.11
C THR A 84 -10.88 8.18 1.00
N ASN A 85 -10.48 9.41 0.64
CA ASN A 85 -10.31 10.50 1.60
C ASN A 85 -9.31 10.16 2.74
N CYS A 86 -8.32 9.31 2.47
CA CYS A 86 -7.33 8.94 3.48
C CYS A 86 -6.19 9.97 3.51
N ILE A 87 -5.83 10.44 4.70
CA ILE A 87 -4.88 11.52 4.88
C ILE A 87 -3.77 11.11 5.86
N SER A 88 -2.53 11.39 5.46
CA SER A 88 -1.33 11.29 6.30
C SER A 88 -0.61 12.62 6.27
N THR A 89 -0.20 13.15 7.42
CA THR A 89 0.70 14.33 7.42
C THR A 89 2.16 13.94 7.12
N ALA A 90 2.45 12.64 7.05
CA ALA A 90 3.73 12.08 6.65
C ALA A 90 3.57 11.32 5.32
N ASN A 91 4.24 10.19 5.12
CA ASN A 91 4.26 9.50 3.83
C ASN A 91 3.04 8.60 3.63
N GLY A 92 2.55 8.49 2.40
CA GLY A 92 1.43 7.61 2.03
C GLY A 92 0.11 8.05 2.66
N GLY A 93 -0.72 8.83 1.95
CA GLY A 93 -2.00 9.29 2.50
C GLY A 93 -2.92 8.16 2.96
N ALA A 94 -2.95 7.06 2.22
CA ALA A 94 -3.66 5.84 2.58
C ALA A 94 -2.72 4.79 3.16
N ILE A 95 -1.68 4.42 2.40
CA ILE A 95 -0.79 3.32 2.76
C ILE A 95 0.65 3.78 2.71
N TRP A 96 1.39 3.44 3.77
CA TRP A 96 2.82 3.39 3.75
C TRP A 96 3.29 1.95 3.88
N LEU A 97 4.16 1.52 2.96
CA LEU A 97 4.63 0.14 2.85
C LEU A 97 6.16 0.11 2.75
N ASP A 98 6.79 -0.65 3.64
CA ASP A 98 8.23 -0.92 3.64
C ASP A 98 8.49 -2.43 3.54
N ILE A 99 9.16 -2.84 2.48
CA ILE A 99 9.42 -4.24 2.12
C ILE A 99 10.92 -4.47 2.15
N TYR A 100 11.37 -5.39 3.00
CA TYR A 100 12.80 -5.64 3.14
C TYR A 100 13.17 -7.09 3.44
N ALA A 101 14.47 -7.38 3.34
CA ALA A 101 15.08 -8.64 3.77
C ALA A 101 14.40 -9.90 3.17
N GLY A 102 14.28 -9.94 1.83
CA GLY A 102 13.78 -11.11 1.11
C GLY A 102 12.26 -11.27 1.14
N SER A 103 11.53 -10.24 1.55
CA SER A 103 10.07 -10.28 1.71
C SER A 103 9.32 -10.01 0.41
N THR A 104 8.07 -10.45 0.36
CA THR A 104 7.21 -10.25 -0.82
C THR A 104 5.97 -9.43 -0.46
N SER A 105 5.57 -8.50 -1.31
CA SER A 105 4.23 -7.90 -1.23
C SER A 105 3.54 -8.00 -2.58
N THR A 106 2.28 -8.40 -2.54
CA THR A 106 1.46 -8.58 -3.74
C THR A 106 0.20 -7.75 -3.61
N PHE A 107 -0.09 -6.96 -4.64
CA PHE A 107 -1.37 -6.29 -4.82
C PHE A 107 -2.12 -6.97 -5.96
N GLU A 108 -3.22 -7.65 -5.64
CA GLU A 108 -4.00 -8.45 -6.57
C GLU A 108 -5.35 -7.81 -6.91
N GLY A 109 -5.81 -8.08 -8.14
CA GLY A 109 -6.98 -7.42 -8.68
C GLY A 109 -6.80 -5.90 -8.70
N LEU A 110 -7.90 -5.19 -8.51
CA LEU A 110 -7.96 -3.75 -8.64
C LEU A 110 -7.91 -3.05 -7.27
N ILE A 111 -6.85 -2.27 -7.03
CA ILE A 111 -6.73 -1.40 -5.87
C ILE A 111 -7.04 0.04 -6.28
N LYS A 112 -7.95 0.70 -5.54
CA LYS A 112 -8.39 2.06 -5.85
C LYS A 112 -8.00 3.03 -4.76
N PHE A 113 -7.45 4.17 -5.16
CA PHE A 113 -7.18 5.31 -4.30
C PHE A 113 -7.91 6.53 -4.86
N LYS A 114 -8.71 7.19 -4.01
CA LYS A 114 -9.43 8.40 -4.38
C LYS A 114 -9.29 9.49 -3.33
N ASN A 115 -8.91 10.68 -3.76
CA ASN A 115 -8.85 11.87 -2.91
C ASN A 115 -8.00 11.64 -1.65
N CYS A 116 -6.87 10.95 -1.79
CA CYS A 116 -5.95 10.69 -0.69
C CYS A 116 -4.82 11.73 -0.69
N THR A 117 -4.38 12.14 0.51
CA THR A 117 -3.35 13.16 0.67
C THR A 117 -2.22 12.71 1.59
N GLY A 118 -0.99 12.89 1.14
CA GLY A 118 0.25 12.55 1.86
C GLY A 118 1.37 13.55 1.60
N ASN A 119 2.44 13.47 2.37
CA ASN A 119 3.65 14.27 2.13
C ASN A 119 4.47 13.76 0.95
N VAL A 120 4.74 12.46 0.92
CA VAL A 120 5.36 11.76 -0.21
C VAL A 120 4.51 10.54 -0.54
N GLY A 121 4.13 10.41 -1.82
CA GLY A 121 3.11 9.45 -2.25
C GLY A 121 1.75 9.84 -1.71
N GLY A 122 1.01 10.68 -2.43
CA GLY A 122 -0.21 11.28 -1.90
C GLY A 122 -1.25 10.25 -1.45
N ALA A 123 -1.31 9.08 -2.10
CA ALA A 123 -2.07 7.94 -1.60
C ALA A 123 -1.18 6.81 -1.09
N LEU A 124 -0.16 6.44 -1.86
CA LEU A 124 0.63 5.24 -1.62
C LEU A 124 2.12 5.59 -1.64
N HIS A 125 2.82 5.23 -0.56
CA HIS A 125 4.26 5.28 -0.49
C HIS A 125 4.82 3.87 -0.31
N ILE A 126 5.62 3.42 -1.27
CA ILE A 126 6.30 2.12 -1.22
C ILE A 126 7.81 2.34 -1.21
N LYS A 127 8.46 1.75 -0.21
CA LYS A 127 9.90 1.49 -0.22
C LYS A 127 10.11 -0.01 -0.28
N ILE A 128 10.91 -0.46 -1.23
CA ILE A 128 11.31 -1.86 -1.31
C ILE A 128 12.83 -1.96 -1.45
N GLY A 129 13.44 -2.85 -0.68
CA GLY A 129 14.85 -3.16 -0.85
C GLY A 129 15.32 -4.49 -0.27
N GLY A 130 16.57 -4.83 -0.54
CA GLY A 130 17.19 -6.06 -0.10
C GLY A 130 17.10 -7.18 -1.13
N ILE A 131 18.13 -8.02 -1.14
CA ILE A 131 18.24 -9.14 -2.07
C ILE A 131 17.03 -10.06 -1.91
N ASN A 132 16.44 -10.48 -3.03
CA ASN A 132 15.25 -11.33 -3.12
C ASN A 132 13.95 -10.69 -2.62
N SER A 133 13.92 -9.42 -2.23
CA SER A 133 12.65 -8.74 -1.95
C SER A 133 11.89 -8.49 -3.26
N LYS A 134 10.58 -8.71 -3.24
CA LYS A 134 9.73 -8.62 -4.43
C LYS A 134 8.45 -7.83 -4.19
N LEU A 135 8.07 -7.03 -5.17
CA LEU A 135 6.79 -6.35 -5.25
C LEU A 135 6.08 -6.77 -6.54
N TYR A 136 4.83 -7.18 -6.40
CA TYR A 136 3.94 -7.50 -7.52
C TYR A 136 2.71 -6.60 -7.44
N ILE A 137 2.38 -5.91 -8.53
CA ILE A 137 1.18 -5.07 -8.64
C ILE A 137 0.42 -5.46 -9.89
N ASN A 138 -0.83 -5.91 -9.72
CA ASN A 138 -1.73 -6.20 -10.83
C ASN A 138 -2.35 -4.91 -11.40
N GLU A 139 -3.24 -4.25 -10.67
CA GLU A 139 -3.85 -3.01 -11.14
C GLU A 139 -4.03 -2.02 -9.99
N MET A 140 -3.55 -0.79 -10.18
CA MET A 140 -3.83 0.32 -9.27
C MET A 140 -4.33 1.55 -10.01
N GLN A 141 -5.38 2.16 -9.45
CA GLN A 141 -5.98 3.38 -9.96
C GLN A 141 -5.90 4.48 -8.90
N PHE A 142 -5.37 5.63 -9.28
CA PHE A 142 -5.24 6.81 -8.44
C PHE A 142 -6.05 7.95 -9.06
N GLN A 143 -7.02 8.46 -8.31
CA GLN A 143 -7.88 9.56 -8.74
C GLN A 143 -7.83 10.69 -7.70
N ASP A 144 -7.69 11.93 -8.15
CA ASP A 144 -7.76 13.13 -7.30
C ASP A 144 -6.76 13.10 -6.11
N CYS A 145 -5.65 12.37 -6.22
CA CYS A 145 -4.69 12.22 -5.12
C CYS A 145 -3.69 13.38 -5.11
N TYR A 146 -3.33 13.83 -3.92
CA TYR A 146 -2.47 15.00 -3.75
C TYR A 146 -1.27 14.70 -2.84
N SER A 147 -0.09 15.16 -3.26
CA SER A 147 1.13 15.10 -2.47
C SER A 147 1.66 16.49 -2.12
N THR A 148 1.88 16.77 -0.84
CA THR A 148 2.46 18.05 -0.42
C THR A 148 3.95 18.17 -0.73
N SER A 149 4.58 17.12 -1.25
CA SER A 149 5.93 17.16 -1.80
C SER A 149 5.96 16.46 -3.16
N THR A 150 5.94 15.13 -3.17
CA THR A 150 6.34 14.37 -4.35
C THR A 150 5.48 13.13 -4.58
N GLY A 151 5.18 12.83 -5.85
CA GLY A 151 4.36 11.69 -6.27
C GLY A 151 2.89 11.84 -5.86
N GLY A 152 2.08 12.52 -6.67
CA GLY A 152 0.72 12.91 -6.27
C GLY A 152 -0.21 11.76 -5.87
N GLY A 153 -0.14 10.62 -6.56
CA GLY A 153 -0.80 9.38 -6.16
C GLY A 153 0.17 8.38 -5.54
N LEU A 154 1.28 8.11 -6.23
CA LEU A 154 2.24 7.06 -5.87
C LEU A 154 3.66 7.60 -5.73
N TYR A 155 4.35 7.15 -4.69
CA TYR A 155 5.80 7.16 -4.64
C TYR A 155 6.33 5.73 -4.48
N LEU A 156 7.21 5.30 -5.38
CA LEU A 156 7.85 3.99 -5.35
C LEU A 156 9.37 4.14 -5.42
N LEU A 157 10.07 3.72 -4.36
CA LEU A 157 11.52 3.61 -4.33
C LEU A 157 11.93 2.14 -4.26
N ASN A 158 12.53 1.63 -5.33
CA ASN A 158 13.12 0.30 -5.40
C ASN A 158 14.65 0.37 -5.30
N GLN A 159 15.25 -0.37 -4.36
CA GLN A 159 16.68 -0.33 -4.11
C GLN A 159 17.28 -1.68 -3.73
N ILE A 160 18.61 -1.76 -3.70
CA ILE A 160 19.38 -2.87 -3.10
C ILE A 160 18.95 -4.22 -3.68
N SER A 161 19.02 -4.34 -5.01
CA SER A 161 18.73 -5.57 -5.77
C SER A 161 17.34 -6.18 -5.57
N ALA A 162 16.36 -5.38 -5.15
CA ALA A 162 14.96 -5.81 -5.12
C ALA A 162 14.28 -5.64 -6.48
N HIS A 163 13.19 -6.38 -6.68
CA HIS A 163 12.47 -6.44 -7.96
C HIS A 163 11.01 -6.02 -7.79
N ALA A 164 10.54 -5.12 -8.63
CA ALA A 164 9.14 -4.71 -8.71
C ALA A 164 8.61 -5.03 -10.11
N TYR A 165 7.49 -5.75 -10.17
CA TYR A 165 6.77 -6.10 -11.38
C TYR A 165 5.37 -5.51 -11.31
N ILE A 166 5.05 -4.65 -12.27
CA ILE A 166 3.82 -3.87 -12.26
C ILE A 166 3.12 -4.07 -13.60
N GLU A 167 1.90 -4.58 -13.57
CA GLU A 167 1.11 -4.80 -14.76
C GLU A 167 0.45 -3.49 -15.23
N GLN A 168 -0.38 -2.86 -14.39
CA GLN A 168 -1.12 -1.65 -14.77
C GLN A 168 -1.16 -0.60 -13.66
N LEU A 169 -0.84 0.65 -14.02
CA LEU A 169 -1.05 1.83 -13.19
C LEU A 169 -1.84 2.88 -13.97
N SER A 170 -2.84 3.50 -13.33
CA SER A 170 -3.51 4.67 -13.87
C SER A 170 -3.59 5.81 -12.87
N PHE A 171 -3.35 7.03 -13.35
CA PHE A 171 -3.41 8.26 -12.57
C PHE A 171 -4.30 9.25 -13.31
N SER A 172 -5.29 9.80 -12.60
CA SER A 172 -6.20 10.81 -13.12
C SER A 172 -6.32 11.96 -12.13
N ASN A 173 -6.12 13.20 -12.61
CA ASN A 173 -6.26 14.42 -11.81
C ASN A 173 -5.45 14.40 -10.50
N CYS A 174 -4.28 13.75 -10.51
CA CYS A 174 -3.39 13.70 -9.37
C CYS A 174 -2.41 14.89 -9.42
N SER A 175 -2.01 15.40 -8.26
CA SER A 175 -1.05 16.50 -8.23
C SER A 175 -0.03 16.39 -7.11
N SER A 176 1.13 17.00 -7.31
CA SER A 176 2.15 17.14 -6.27
C SER A 176 2.65 18.57 -6.20
N LEU A 177 3.24 18.95 -5.05
CA LEU A 177 3.78 20.29 -4.90
C LEU A 177 5.10 20.46 -5.67
N SER A 178 5.98 19.47 -5.65
CA SER A 178 7.39 19.60 -6.07
C SER A 178 7.74 18.78 -7.30
N SER A 179 7.38 17.50 -7.37
CA SER A 179 7.76 16.61 -8.48
C SER A 179 6.84 15.38 -8.61
N GLY A 180 6.69 14.85 -9.82
CA GLY A 180 5.83 13.70 -10.13
C GLY A 180 4.36 13.96 -9.85
N GLY A 181 3.66 14.65 -10.77
CA GLY A 181 2.27 15.09 -10.58
C GLY A 181 1.34 13.92 -10.29
N GLY A 182 1.45 12.85 -11.07
CA GLY A 182 0.75 11.59 -10.81
C GLY A 182 1.55 10.63 -9.93
N THR A 183 2.83 10.46 -10.22
CA THR A 183 3.68 9.45 -9.58
C THR A 183 5.14 9.85 -9.59
N GLN A 184 5.91 9.32 -8.63
CA GLN A 184 7.36 9.26 -8.75
C GLN A 184 7.85 7.84 -8.51
N ILE A 185 8.56 7.30 -9.49
CA ILE A 185 9.10 5.94 -9.47
C ILE A 185 10.61 6.00 -9.65
N ILE A 186 11.36 5.48 -8.69
CA ILE A 186 12.82 5.56 -8.62
C ILE A 186 13.39 4.15 -8.44
N SER A 187 14.42 3.84 -9.22
CA SER A 187 15.24 2.64 -9.05
C SER A 187 16.69 3.00 -8.79
N GLU A 188 17.24 2.51 -7.68
CA GLU A 188 18.61 2.79 -7.24
C GLU A 188 19.32 1.50 -6.80
N SER A 189 20.65 1.52 -6.62
CA SER A 189 21.42 0.41 -6.03
C SER A 189 21.09 -0.97 -6.62
N LYS A 190 20.98 -1.06 -7.96
CA LYS A 190 20.62 -2.27 -8.73
C LYS A 190 19.19 -2.79 -8.50
N GLY A 191 18.28 -1.97 -8.00
CA GLY A 191 16.85 -2.27 -8.05
C GLY A 191 16.38 -2.45 -9.50
N PHE A 192 15.36 -3.28 -9.69
CA PHE A 192 14.76 -3.55 -11.00
C PHE A 192 13.27 -3.26 -10.96
N ILE A 193 12.79 -2.41 -11.86
CA ILE A 193 11.37 -2.10 -12.01
C ILE A 193 10.96 -2.41 -13.44
N GLN A 194 9.93 -3.25 -13.60
CA GLN A 194 9.22 -3.46 -14.86
C GLN A 194 7.78 -2.97 -14.71
N ILE A 195 7.33 -2.14 -15.66
CA ILE A 195 5.96 -1.64 -15.74
C ILE A 195 5.43 -1.95 -17.13
N ASN A 196 4.36 -2.73 -17.22
CA ASN A 196 3.80 -3.14 -18.52
C ASN A 196 2.92 -2.04 -19.12
N GLN A 197 2.08 -1.39 -18.31
CA GLN A 197 1.25 -0.28 -18.74
C GLN A 197 1.14 0.81 -17.67
N MET A 198 1.23 2.06 -18.12
CA MET A 198 1.01 3.25 -17.29
C MET A 198 0.20 4.27 -18.08
N THR A 199 -0.90 4.75 -17.49
CA THR A 199 -1.72 5.85 -18.01
C THR A 199 -1.68 7.01 -17.03
N VAL A 200 -1.41 8.22 -17.52
CA VAL A 200 -1.35 9.45 -16.72
C VAL A 200 -2.16 10.52 -17.43
N GLU A 201 -3.25 10.96 -16.79
CA GLU A 201 -4.20 11.92 -17.33
C GLU A 201 -4.39 13.07 -16.34
N ASP A 202 -4.34 14.32 -16.83
CA ASP A 202 -4.58 15.54 -16.05
C ASP A 202 -3.74 15.64 -14.76
N CYS A 203 -2.53 15.08 -14.75
CA CYS A 203 -1.65 15.12 -13.60
C CYS A 203 -0.63 16.27 -13.70
N GLN A 204 -0.33 16.93 -12.57
CA GLN A 204 0.51 18.12 -12.57
C GLN A 204 1.35 18.32 -11.30
N CYS A 205 2.53 18.94 -11.45
CA CYS A 205 3.27 19.54 -10.35
C CYS A 205 2.89 21.02 -10.21
N ILE A 206 2.59 21.49 -8.98
CA ILE A 206 2.16 22.87 -8.73
C ILE A 206 3.33 23.85 -8.79
N ASN A 207 4.48 23.51 -8.20
CA ASN A 207 5.68 24.37 -8.17
C ASN A 207 6.86 23.79 -8.99
N GLY A 208 6.70 22.61 -9.58
CA GLY A 208 7.77 21.88 -10.29
C GLY A 208 7.54 21.81 -11.80
N ASN A 209 8.60 21.45 -12.55
CA ASN A 209 8.52 21.15 -13.97
C ASN A 209 8.31 19.64 -14.17
N GLY A 210 7.09 19.20 -14.49
CA GLY A 210 6.77 17.80 -14.83
C GLY A 210 5.31 17.43 -14.53
N GLY A 211 4.62 16.78 -15.46
CA GLY A 211 3.33 16.12 -15.24
C GLY A 211 3.53 14.67 -14.84
#